data_AF-A0A7J7P7W3-F1
#
_entry.id   AF-A0A7J7P7W3-F1
#
_cell.length_a   1.000
_cell.length_b   1.000
_cell.length_c   1.000
_cell.angle_alpha   90.00
_cell.angle_beta   90.00
_cell.angle_gamma   90.00
#
_symmetry.space_group_name_H-M   'P 1'
#
loop_
_entity.id
_entity.type
_entity.pdbx_description
1 polymer ?
#
loop_
_entity_poly.entity_id
_entity_poly.type
_entity_poly.pdbx_seq_one_letter_code
_entity_poly.pdbx_strand_id
1 'polypeptide(L)'
;MPKKDQDGVDVYNNGNYSAPVHAIIGMAGFSLDPFSSDVDDWSLSRISEFGYVRVHATREDVSVEFVNSGTKKVEDSFRMTKVEGT
;
A
#
# COMPACT_ATOMS: atom_id res chain seq x y z
N MET A 1 12.03 -5.12 -2.99
CA MET A 1 10.96 -5.64 -2.11
C MET A 1 11.03 -4.92 -0.79
N PRO A 2 9.89 -4.45 -0.25
CA PRO A 2 9.84 -3.77 1.05
C PRO A 2 10.22 -4.72 2.18
N LYS A 3 10.53 -4.14 3.34
CA LYS A 3 10.71 -4.91 4.58
C LYS A 3 9.53 -4.64 5.50
N LYS A 4 8.98 -5.68 6.12
CA LYS A 4 7.95 -5.52 7.15
C LYS A 4 8.57 -5.00 8.44
N ASP A 5 7.90 -4.05 9.08
CA ASP A 5 8.24 -3.59 10.43
C ASP A 5 7.63 -4.49 11.52
N GLN A 6 7.74 -4.07 12.78
CA GLN A 6 7.25 -4.82 13.94
C GLN A 6 5.74 -4.98 13.95
N ASP A 7 5.01 -4.07 13.29
CA ASP A 7 3.56 -4.06 13.18
C ASP A 7 3.08 -4.76 11.89
N GLY A 8 4.00 -5.27 11.07
CA GLY A 8 3.71 -5.98 9.81
C GLY A 8 3.52 -5.07 8.60
N VAL A 9 3.76 -3.77 8.74
CA VAL A 9 3.59 -2.75 7.68
C VAL A 9 4.76 -2.84 6.71
N ASP A 10 4.47 -2.82 5.41
CA ASP A 10 5.52 -2.80 4.39
C ASP A 10 6.21 -1.43 4.33
N VAL A 11 7.52 -1.41 4.58
CA VAL A 11 8.34 -0.17 4.58
C VAL A 11 9.24 -0.13 3.35
N TYR A 12 9.03 0.89 2.52
CA TYR A 12 9.85 1.24 1.37
C TYR A 12 10.84 2.35 1.74
N ASN A 13 12.13 2.03 1.70
CA ASN A 13 13.17 3.00 1.97
C ASN A 13 13.62 3.65 0.66
N ASN A 14 13.29 4.92 0.46
CA ASN A 14 13.57 5.64 -0.78
C ASN A 14 15.05 6.06 -0.94
N GLY A 15 15.92 5.72 0.02
CA GLY A 15 17.37 5.84 -0.10
C GLY A 15 18.03 4.61 -0.74
N ASN A 16 17.36 3.46 -0.77
CA ASN A 16 17.86 2.22 -1.39
C ASN A 16 16.94 1.64 -2.46
N TYR A 17 15.75 2.22 -2.64
CA TYR A 17 14.77 1.81 -3.62
C TYR A 17 14.25 3.04 -4.35
N SER A 18 14.58 3.18 -5.63
CA SER A 18 14.23 4.35 -6.46
C SER A 18 13.01 4.14 -7.36
N ALA A 19 12.51 2.91 -7.44
CA ALA A 19 11.33 2.61 -8.24
C ALA A 19 10.05 3.06 -7.51
N PRO A 20 9.06 3.59 -8.24
CA PRO A 20 7.79 3.99 -7.64
C PRO A 20 7.01 2.77 -7.12
N VAL A 21 6.24 2.99 -6.05
CA VAL A 21 5.21 2.05 -5.60
C VAL A 21 3.93 2.33 -6.38
N HIS A 22 3.34 1.30 -7.00
CA HIS A 22 2.09 1.40 -7.73
C HIS A 22 0.95 0.79 -6.92
N ALA A 23 -0.09 1.58 -6.64
CA ALA A 23 -1.31 1.12 -5.96
C ALA A 23 -2.53 1.39 -6.86
N ILE A 24 -3.38 0.38 -7.05
CA ILE A 24 -4.62 0.48 -7.84
C ILE A 24 -5.80 0.62 -6.89
N ILE A 25 -6.40 1.82 -6.85
CA ILE A 25 -7.52 2.14 -5.94
C ILE A 25 -8.77 2.48 -6.76
N GLY A 26 -9.30 1.49 -7.48
CA GLY A 26 -10.49 1.62 -8.34
C GLY A 26 -11.79 1.11 -7.70
N MET A 27 -11.76 0.73 -6.42
CA MET A 27 -12.79 -0.09 -5.77
C MET A 27 -13.83 0.75 -5.01
N ALA A 28 -14.32 1.84 -5.61
CA ALA A 28 -15.15 2.82 -4.92
C ALA A 28 -16.65 2.48 -4.80
N GLY A 29 -17.15 1.41 -5.45
CA GLY A 29 -18.54 0.96 -5.26
C GLY A 29 -19.35 0.53 -6.50
N PHE A 30 -18.73 0.26 -7.66
CA PHE A 30 -19.45 -0.24 -8.84
C PHE A 30 -19.57 -1.77 -8.85
N SER A 31 -18.58 -2.44 -9.43
CA SER A 31 -18.43 -3.89 -9.44
C SER A 31 -16.98 -4.23 -9.13
N LEU A 32 -16.76 -5.35 -8.44
CA LEU A 32 -15.44 -5.87 -8.16
C LEU A 32 -15.14 -6.99 -9.16
N ASP A 33 -13.97 -6.92 -9.78
CA ASP A 33 -13.46 -8.00 -10.63
C ASP A 33 -12.55 -8.92 -9.80
N PRO A 34 -12.57 -10.23 -10.04
CA PRO A 34 -11.63 -11.14 -9.42
C PRO A 34 -10.22 -10.92 -9.98
N PHE A 35 -9.20 -11.07 -9.13
CA PHE A 35 -7.81 -11.08 -9.59
C PHE A 35 -7.49 -12.37 -10.34
N SER A 36 -6.55 -12.29 -11.29
CA SER A 36 -5.92 -13.48 -11.88
C SER A 36 -5.24 -14.35 -10.81
N SER A 37 -5.25 -15.67 -11.02
CA SER A 37 -4.45 -16.61 -10.22
C SER A 37 -2.97 -16.57 -10.58
N ASP A 38 -2.64 -16.15 -11.81
CA ASP A 38 -1.27 -15.99 -12.28
C ASP A 38 -0.75 -14.61 -11.86
N VAL A 39 0.28 -14.60 -11.01
CA VAL A 39 0.70 -13.42 -10.26
C VAL A 39 2.22 -13.37 -10.24
N ASP A 40 2.74 -12.21 -10.60
CA ASP A 40 4.16 -11.92 -10.48
C ASP A 40 4.52 -11.46 -9.06
N ASP A 41 5.77 -11.71 -8.66
CA ASP A 41 6.30 -11.38 -7.33
C ASP A 41 6.25 -9.88 -6.98
N TRP A 42 6.03 -8.98 -7.94
CA TRP A 42 5.88 -7.55 -7.68
C TRP A 42 4.49 -7.17 -7.13
N SER A 43 3.49 -8.03 -7.26
CA SER A 43 2.11 -7.79 -6.81
C SER A 43 1.92 -8.27 -5.36
N LEU A 44 2.24 -7.40 -4.40
CA LEU A 44 2.38 -7.79 -2.99
C LEU A 44 1.05 -7.96 -2.25
N SER A 45 0.06 -7.14 -2.57
CA SER A 45 -1.23 -7.08 -1.91
C SER A 45 -2.34 -6.90 -2.93
N ARG A 46 -3.39 -7.69 -2.80
CA ARG A 46 -4.51 -7.77 -3.73
C ARG A 46 -5.78 -8.03 -2.92
N ILE A 47 -6.61 -7.00 -2.78
CA ILE A 47 -7.84 -7.04 -1.99
C ILE A 47 -8.99 -6.71 -2.93
N SER A 48 -10.01 -7.58 -2.99
CA SER A 48 -11.20 -7.40 -3.83
C SER A 48 -12.35 -6.99 -2.92
N GLU A 49 -12.25 -5.79 -2.37
CA GLU A 49 -13.23 -5.22 -1.44
C GLU A 49 -13.46 -3.75 -1.77
N PHE A 50 -14.67 -3.25 -1.51
CA PHE A 50 -14.93 -1.82 -1.67
C PHE A 50 -14.26 -1.02 -0.55
N GLY A 51 -13.58 0.06 -0.92
CA GLY A 51 -12.82 0.84 0.05
C GLY A 51 -12.26 2.14 -0.49
N TYR A 52 -11.43 2.77 0.32
CA TYR A 52 -10.74 4.00 -0.01
C TYR A 52 -9.36 4.02 0.63
N VAL A 53 -8.47 4.85 0.08
CA VAL A 53 -7.15 5.06 0.65
C VAL A 53 -7.12 6.34 1.48
N ARG A 54 -6.43 6.27 2.62
CA ARG A 54 -5.99 7.43 3.38
C ARG A 54 -4.50 7.60 3.20
N VAL A 55 -4.07 8.82 2.89
CA VAL A 55 -2.65 9.16 2.77
C VAL A 55 -2.33 10.25 3.79
N HIS A 56 -1.29 10.01 4.58
CA HIS A 56 -0.66 11.02 5.42
C HIS A 56 0.78 11.21 4.96
N ALA A 57 1.14 12.42 4.56
CA ALA A 57 2.45 12.72 3.99
C ALA A 57 3.14 13.85 4.76
N THR A 58 4.41 13.62 5.06
CA THR A 58 5.39 14.58 5.56
C THR A 58 6.56 14.65 4.57
N ARG A 59 7.59 15.45 4.87
CA ARG A 59 8.76 15.56 4.00
C ARG A 59 9.65 14.31 4.09
N GLU A 60 9.57 13.57 5.19
CA GLU A 60 10.41 12.43 5.53
C GLU A 60 9.67 11.09 5.40
N ASP A 61 8.34 11.10 5.50
CA ASP A 61 7.50 9.91 5.57
C ASP A 61 6.19 10.07 4.80
N VAL A 62 5.79 9.05 4.07
CA VAL A 62 4.44 8.90 3.51
C VAL A 62 3.83 7.61 4.03
N SER A 63 2.73 7.71 4.73
CA SER A 63 1.93 6.60 5.25
C SER A 63 0.66 6.44 4.42
N VAL A 64 0.39 5.23 3.96
CA VAL A 64 -0.76 4.90 3.11
C VAL A 64 -1.52 3.73 3.72
N GLU A 65 -2.84 3.86 3.82
CA GLU A 65 -3.72 2.82 4.36
C GLU A 65 -4.91 2.59 3.41
N PHE A 66 -5.19 1.34 3.10
CA PHE A 66 -6.45 0.93 2.50
C PHE A 66 -7.47 0.60 3.59
N VAL A 67 -8.63 1.26 3.54
CA VAL A 67 -9.72 1.11 4.50
C VAL A 67 -10.93 0.50 3.80
N ASN A 68 -11.40 -0.63 4.32
CA ASN A 68 -12.62 -1.27 3.85
C ASN A 68 -13.85 -0.41 4.17
N SER A 69 -14.68 -0.16 3.17
CA SER A 69 -15.84 0.72 3.28
C SER A 69 -16.96 0.15 4.14
N GLY A 70 -17.12 -1.17 4.18
CA GLY A 70 -18.15 -1.86 4.97
C GLY A 70 -17.74 -2.04 6.44
N THR A 71 -16.52 -2.52 6.68
CA THR A 71 -16.04 -2.85 8.04
C THR A 71 -15.34 -1.68 8.74
N LYS A 72 -14.89 -0.67 7.99
CA LYS A 72 -14.06 0.46 8.46
C LYS A 72 -12.70 0.05 9.01
N LYS A 73 -12.26 -1.19 8.78
CA LYS A 73 -10.95 -1.67 9.19
C LYS A 73 -9.89 -1.32 8.14
N VAL A 74 -8.66 -1.13 8.61
CA VAL A 74 -7.48 -1.09 7.73
C VAL A 74 -7.16 -2.53 7.35
N GLU A 75 -7.16 -2.82 6.05
CA GLU A 75 -6.88 -4.17 5.53
C GLU A 75 -5.52 -4.26 4.84
N ASP A 76 -4.94 -3.12 4.47
CA ASP A 76 -3.55 -3.03 4.02
C ASP A 76 -2.96 -1.67 4.38
N SER A 77 -1.65 -1.65 4.59
CA SER A 77 -0.90 -0.43 4.81
C SER A 77 0.56 -0.57 4.39
N PHE A 78 1.12 0.54 3.92
CA PHE A 78 2.54 0.64 3.64
C PHE A 78 3.06 2.04 3.95
N ARG A 79 4.37 2.12 4.13
CA ARG A 79 5.06 3.37 4.45
C ARG A 79 6.24 3.58 3.51
N MET A 80 6.46 4.82 3.09
CA MET A 80 7.60 5.22 2.28
C MET A 80 8.43 6.24 3.06
N THR A 81 9.66 5.89 3.39
CA THR A 81 10.55 6.75 4.19
C THR A 81 11.66 7.30 3.31
N LYS A 82 11.94 8.59 3.43
CA LYS A 82 13.15 9.21 2.90
C LYS A 82 14.29 9.02 3.90
N VAL A 83 15.46 8.59 3.43
CA VAL A 83 16.68 8.64 4.26
C VAL A 83 17.13 10.08 4.32
N GLU A 84 17.25 10.65 5.53
CA GLU A 84 17.97 11.91 5.71
C GLU A 84 19.42 11.71 5.28
N GLY A 85 19.92 12.57 4.39
CA GLY A 85 21.33 12.59 4.06
C GLY A 85 22.13 12.86 5.33
N THR A 86 23.05 11.95 5.67
CA THR A 86 24.14 12.21 6.62
C THR A 86 25.03 13.35 6.14
#